data_AF-A0A5R9NBH8-F1
#
_entry.id   AF-A0A5R9NBH8-F1
#
_cell.length_a   1.000
_cell.length_b   1.000
_cell.length_c   1.000
_cell.angle_alpha   90.00
_cell.angle_beta   90.00
_cell.angle_gamma   90.00
#
_symmetry.space_group_name_H-M   'P 1'
#
loop_
_entity.id
_entity.type
_entity.pdbx_description
1 polymer ?
#
loop_
_entity_poly.entity_id
_entity_poly.type
_entity_poly.pdbx_seq_one_letter_code
_entity_poly.pdbx_strand_id
1 'polypeptide(L)'
;MDRAIVEKHLQQAREHVALGRQHVARQREIVAELTTRGADLAEAIRLLANFEESQAMHLAHLDRLQGELSEWDEKHQASGPAGASTS
;
A
#
# COMPACT_ATOMS: atom_id res chain seq x y z
N MET A 1 8.01 16.71 6.80
CA MET A 1 8.58 15.52 7.48
C MET A 1 10.01 15.33 6.99
N ASP A 2 10.82 14.60 7.76
CA ASP A 2 12.14 14.15 7.30
C ASP A 2 11.96 13.08 6.21
N ARG A 3 12.68 13.23 5.09
CA ARG A 3 12.67 12.30 3.95
C ARG A 3 12.95 10.87 4.41
N ALA A 4 13.89 10.67 5.33
CA ALA A 4 14.26 9.35 5.84
C ALA A 4 13.09 8.67 6.59
N ILE A 5 12.26 9.46 7.27
CA ILE A 5 11.06 8.95 7.97
C ILE A 5 10.00 8.53 6.95
N VAL A 6 9.78 9.33 5.90
CA VAL A 6 8.82 9.01 4.83
C VAL A 6 9.23 7.73 4.08
N GLU A 7 10.52 7.59 3.76
CA GLU A 7 11.03 6.38 3.09
C GLU A 7 10.86 5.11 3.94
N LYS A 8 11.11 5.21 5.27
CA LYS A 8 10.87 4.10 6.19
C LYS A 8 9.40 3.69 6.21
N HIS A 9 8.48 4.66 6.32
CA HIS A 9 7.05 4.37 6.31
C HIS A 9 6.59 3.82 4.96
N LEU A 10 7.18 4.29 3.86
CA LEU A 10 6.90 3.77 2.53
C LEU A 10 7.28 2.30 2.39
N GLN A 11 8.43 1.91 2.93
CA GLN A 11 8.85 0.51 2.95
C GLN A 11 7.86 -0.36 3.75
N GLN A 12 7.45 0.09 4.94
CA GLN A 12 6.46 -0.61 5.76
C GLN A 12 5.09 -0.73 5.04
N ALA A 13 4.63 0.34 4.40
CA ALA A 13 3.38 0.33 3.64
C ALA A 13 3.42 -0.68 2.47
N ARG A 14 4.55 -0.79 1.77
CA ARG A 14 4.75 -1.79 0.71
C ARG A 14 4.68 -3.23 1.25
N GLU A 15 5.30 -3.49 2.39
CA GLU A 15 5.23 -4.80 3.05
C GLU A 15 3.81 -5.16 3.44
N HIS A 16 3.05 -4.23 4.02
CA HIS A 16 1.64 -4.44 4.35
C HIS A 16 0.77 -4.68 3.10
N VAL A 17 1.01 -3.95 2.01
CA VAL A 17 0.33 -4.20 0.73
C VAL A 17 0.64 -5.59 0.18
N ALA A 18 1.90 -6.04 0.26
CA ALA A 18 2.29 -7.37 -0.22
C ALA A 18 1.63 -8.49 0.61
N LEU A 19 1.69 -8.37 1.93
CA LEU A 19 1.10 -9.33 2.85
C LEU A 19 -0.44 -9.37 2.72
N GLY A 20 -1.10 -8.22 2.64
CA GLY A 20 -2.55 -8.14 2.46
C GLY A 20 -3.02 -8.76 1.15
N ARG A 21 -2.26 -8.59 0.05
CA ARG A 21 -2.53 -9.27 -1.24
C ARG A 21 -2.46 -10.80 -1.09
N GLN A 22 -1.48 -11.32 -0.35
CA GLN A 22 -1.37 -12.76 -0.09
C GLN A 22 -2.57 -13.26 0.73
N HIS A 23 -3.02 -12.51 1.74
CA HIS A 23 -4.20 -12.88 2.52
C HIS A 23 -5.48 -12.87 1.70
N VAL A 24 -5.71 -11.84 0.88
CA VAL A 24 -6.88 -11.78 -0.02
C VAL A 24 -6.86 -12.94 -1.01
N ALA A 25 -5.72 -13.23 -1.64
CA ALA A 25 -5.60 -14.35 -2.58
C ALA A 25 -5.93 -15.68 -1.91
N ARG A 26 -5.32 -15.97 -0.75
CA ARG A 26 -5.57 -17.19 0.01
C ARG A 26 -7.03 -17.30 0.45
N GLN A 27 -7.65 -16.21 0.88
CA GLN A 27 -9.05 -16.24 1.32
C GLN A 27 -10.00 -16.48 0.15
N ARG A 28 -9.70 -15.99 -1.05
CA ARG A 28 -10.45 -16.32 -2.28
C ARG A 28 -10.35 -17.79 -2.63
N GLU A 29 -9.18 -18.41 -2.46
CA GLU A 29 -9.01 -19.86 -2.63
C GLU A 29 -9.88 -20.66 -1.64
N ILE A 30 -9.92 -20.24 -0.36
CA ILE A 30 -10.76 -20.87 0.66
C ILE A 30 -12.25 -20.76 0.29
N VAL A 31 -12.71 -19.59 -0.14
CA VAL A 31 -14.09 -19.40 -0.60
C VAL A 31 -14.41 -20.32 -1.78
N ALA A 32 -13.50 -20.42 -2.75
CA ALA A 32 -13.68 -21.33 -3.88
C ALA A 32 -13.75 -22.80 -3.43
N GLU A 33 -12.86 -23.25 -2.56
CA GLU A 33 -12.87 -24.62 -2.03
C GLU A 33 -14.20 -24.94 -1.32
N LEU A 34 -14.63 -24.09 -0.39
CA LEU A 34 -15.89 -24.29 0.33
C LEU A 34 -17.10 -24.29 -0.61
N THR A 35 -17.08 -23.45 -1.65
CA THR A 35 -18.13 -23.40 -2.68
C THR A 35 -18.22 -24.75 -3.40
N THR A 36 -17.10 -25.33 -3.82
CA THR A 36 -17.10 -26.63 -4.51
C THR A 36 -17.61 -27.78 -3.62
N ARG A 37 -17.44 -27.66 -2.30
CA ARG A 37 -17.87 -28.65 -1.31
C ARG A 37 -19.32 -28.46 -0.87
N GLY A 38 -20.00 -27.39 -1.32
CA GLY A 38 -21.34 -27.03 -0.87
C GLY A 38 -21.41 -26.68 0.62
N ALA A 39 -20.28 -26.23 1.19
CA ALA A 39 -20.19 -25.86 2.60
C ALA A 39 -20.73 -24.44 2.84
N ASP A 40 -20.98 -24.11 4.11
CA ASP A 40 -21.33 -22.75 4.51
C ASP A 40 -20.19 -21.77 4.21
N LEU A 41 -20.52 -20.66 3.55
CA LEU A 41 -19.59 -19.62 3.09
C LEU A 41 -19.65 -18.35 3.93
N ALA A 42 -20.61 -18.22 4.85
CA ALA A 42 -20.90 -16.95 5.52
C ALA A 42 -19.65 -16.32 6.16
N GLU A 43 -18.92 -17.12 6.94
CA GLU A 43 -17.71 -16.66 7.63
C GLU A 43 -16.55 -16.41 6.66
N ALA A 44 -16.39 -17.25 5.64
CA ALA A 44 -15.31 -17.11 4.66
C ALA A 44 -15.48 -15.85 3.79
N ILE A 45 -16.71 -15.50 3.44
CA ILE A 45 -17.05 -14.27 2.72
C ILE A 45 -16.85 -13.05 3.62
N ARG A 46 -17.29 -13.12 4.88
CA ARG A 46 -17.10 -12.03 5.84
C ARG A 46 -15.61 -11.73 6.05
N LEU A 47 -14.79 -12.76 6.18
CA LEU A 47 -13.35 -12.61 6.33
C LEU A 47 -12.69 -12.06 5.05
N LEU A 48 -13.16 -12.49 3.87
CA LEU A 48 -12.69 -11.93 2.60
C LEU A 48 -12.94 -10.43 2.52
N ALA A 49 -14.16 -9.98 2.85
CA ALA A 49 -14.51 -8.56 2.84
C ALA A 49 -13.60 -7.74 3.77
N ASN A 50 -13.32 -8.26 4.98
CA ASN A 50 -12.41 -7.60 5.91
C ASN A 50 -10.97 -7.47 5.36
N PHE A 51 -10.46 -8.52 4.71
CA PHE A 51 -9.13 -8.46 4.09
C PHE A 51 -9.09 -7.51 2.89
N GLU A 52 -10.14 -7.45 2.09
CA GLU A 52 -10.24 -6.51 0.96
C GLU A 52 -10.32 -5.05 1.45
N GLU A 53 -11.06 -4.78 2.51
CA GLU A 53 -11.11 -3.46 3.15
C GLU A 53 -9.74 -3.06 3.72
N SER A 54 -9.09 -3.95 4.46
CA SER A 54 -7.74 -3.72 4.97
C SER A 54 -6.73 -3.47 3.86
N GLN A 55 -6.83 -4.23 2.76
CA GLN A 55 -5.96 -4.06 1.59
C GLN A 55 -6.18 -2.71 0.92
N ALA A 56 -7.42 -2.23 0.83
CA ALA A 56 -7.74 -0.91 0.31
C ALA A 56 -7.11 0.21 1.17
N MET A 57 -7.19 0.09 2.50
CA MET A 57 -6.55 1.03 3.42
C MET A 57 -5.03 1.06 3.27
N HIS A 58 -4.38 -0.10 3.12
CA HIS A 58 -2.93 -0.17 2.88
C HIS A 58 -2.52 0.47 1.56
N LEU A 59 -3.31 0.28 0.49
CA LEU A 59 -3.06 0.91 -0.81
C LEU A 59 -3.21 2.43 -0.74
N ALA A 60 -4.27 2.93 -0.09
CA ALA A 60 -4.48 4.36 0.09
C ALA A 60 -3.36 5.01 0.93
N HIS A 61 -2.86 4.32 1.96
CA HIS A 61 -1.73 4.79 2.73
C HIS A 61 -0.43 4.84 1.91
N LEU A 62 -0.18 3.82 1.08
CA LEU A 62 0.96 3.78 0.18
C LEU A 62 0.94 4.94 -0.82
N ASP A 63 -0.21 5.16 -1.47
CA ASP A 63 -0.42 6.24 -2.44
C ASP A 63 -0.15 7.62 -1.81
N ARG A 64 -0.69 7.84 -0.61
CA ARG A 64 -0.44 9.07 0.16
C ARG A 64 1.06 9.28 0.43
N LEU A 65 1.79 8.26 0.89
CA LEU A 65 3.22 8.37 1.18
C LEU A 65 4.05 8.62 -0.09
N GLN A 66 3.64 8.06 -1.23
CA GLN A 66 4.28 8.33 -2.52
C GLN A 66 4.08 9.80 -2.92
N GLY A 67 2.87 10.34 -2.76
CA GLY A 67 2.60 11.77 -2.99
C GLY A 67 3.42 12.68 -2.07
N GLU A 68 3.48 12.38 -0.78
CA GLU A 68 4.28 13.15 0.18
C GLU A 68 5.78 13.15 -0.16
N LEU A 69 6.31 12.04 -0.66
CA LEU A 69 7.71 11.94 -1.10
C LEU A 69 7.96 12.74 -2.39
N SER A 70 7.07 12.63 -3.37
CA SER A 70 7.17 13.41 -4.62
C SER A 70 7.11 14.91 -4.36
N GLU A 71 6.19 15.37 -3.52
CA GLU A 71 6.12 16.79 -3.13
C GLU A 71 7.39 17.27 -2.42
N TRP A 72 7.98 16.42 -1.57
CA TRP A 72 9.24 16.74 -0.90
C TRP A 72 10.37 16.89 -1.94
N ASP A 73 10.48 15.94 -2.87
CA ASP A 73 11.51 15.96 -3.91
C ASP A 73 11.37 17.21 -4.80
N GLU A 74 10.15 17.58 -5.21
CA GLU A 74 9.89 18.79 -6.01
C GLU A 74 10.31 20.09 -5.28
N LYS A 75 9.91 20.22 -4.00
CA LYS A 75 10.23 21.41 -3.18
C LYS A 75 11.75 21.57 -2.96
N HIS A 76 12.48 20.45 -2.84
CA HIS A 76 13.92 20.46 -2.59
C HIS A 76 14.77 20.45 -3.87
N GLN A 77 14.22 20.00 -5.01
CA GLN A 77 14.86 20.09 -6.32
C GLN A 77 14.72 21.48 -6.94
N ALA A 78 13.64 22.21 -6.65
CA ALA A 78 13.49 23.63 -6.99
C ALA A 78 14.44 24.56 -6.20
N SER A 79 15.15 24.03 -5.20
CA SER A 79 15.97 24.79 -4.25
C SER A 79 17.49 24.61 -4.45
N GLY A 80 17.98 24.09 -5.59
CA GLY A 80 19.43 24.11 -5.88
C GLY A 80 19.85 23.87 -7.34
N PRO A 81 21.02 24.40 -7.80
CA PRO A 81 21.56 25.73 -7.55
C PRO A 81 21.18 26.68 -8.71
N ALA A 82 20.45 27.75 -8.42
CA ALA A 82 20.49 28.95 -9.24
C ALA A 82 21.85 29.62 -9.01
N GLY A 83 22.89 29.18 -9.73
CA GLY A 83 24.25 29.65 -9.49
C GLY A 83 25.33 28.95 -10.31
N ALA A 84 25.09 28.67 -11.59
CA ALA A 84 26.15 28.39 -12.56
C ALA A 84 25.92 29.26 -13.80
N SER A 85 26.15 30.56 -13.62
CA SER A 85 26.32 31.53 -14.69
C SER A 85 27.26 32.62 -14.18
N THR A 86 28.17 33.07 -15.05
CA THR A 86 29.30 34.00 -14.83
C THR A 86 30.53 33.32 -14.20
N SER A 87 31.72 33.28 -14.81
CA SER A 87 32.28 33.88 -16.02
C SER A 87 33.44 33.01 -16.54
#